data_AF-A0A8K0YPZ0-F1
#
_entry.id   AF-A0A8K0YPZ0-F1
#
_cell.length_a   1.000
_cell.length_b   1.000
_cell.length_c   1.000
_cell.angle_alpha   90.00
_cell.angle_beta   90.00
_cell.angle_gamma   90.00
#
_symmetry.space_group_name_H-M   'P 1'
#
loop_
_entity.id
_entity.type
_entity.pdbx_description
1 polymer ?
#
loop_
_entity_poly.entity_id
_entity_poly.type
_entity_poly.pdbx_seq_one_letter_code
_entity_poly.pdbx_strand_id
1 'polypeptide(L)'
;MKMTIMKMIMATMTLIPFLKNPVSMGGLLLMQTTLMTLLINKMMMSAWYAMITFLMMVGGLLILFTYMSSIASNEKFKLKINLTLIMLLMMMMSEEMMNENQTEEKEKLMNITEEYISMTKLYNKKSMLLTMMLVMYLLLTMIVSTKIVKHNEGPLRSKTYE
;
A
#
# COMPACT_ATOMS: atom_id res chain seq x y z
N MET A 1 6.82 2.02 20.29
CA MET A 1 5.75 1.61 19.33
C MET A 1 6.08 1.85 17.86
N LYS A 2 6.80 2.92 17.46
CA LYS A 2 7.25 3.06 16.05
C LYS A 2 8.19 1.92 15.67
N MET A 3 9.17 1.64 16.52
CA MET A 3 10.14 0.56 16.33
C MET A 3 9.50 -0.84 16.23
N THR A 4 8.47 -1.13 17.03
CA THR A 4 7.73 -2.40 16.95
C THR A 4 6.98 -2.55 15.62
N ILE A 5 6.42 -1.46 15.08
CA ILE A 5 5.80 -1.44 13.75
C ILE A 5 6.86 -1.63 12.66
N MET A 6 8.04 -1.02 12.79
CA MET A 6 9.14 -1.22 11.82
C MET A 6 9.62 -2.68 11.79
N LYS A 7 9.75 -3.34 12.94
CA LYS A 7 10.07 -4.78 13.01
C LYS A 7 9.01 -5.63 12.31
N MET A 8 7.72 -5.35 12.56
CA MET A 8 6.60 -6.00 11.87
C MET A 8 6.68 -5.84 10.34
N ILE A 9 6.98 -4.63 9.86
CA ILE A 9 7.13 -4.36 8.42
C ILE A 9 8.27 -5.18 7.84
N MET A 10 9.47 -5.12 8.45
CA MET A 10 10.63 -5.88 7.97
C MET A 10 10.35 -7.38 7.92
N ALA A 11 9.72 -7.93 8.95
CA ALA A 11 9.33 -9.33 8.97
C ALA A 11 8.42 -9.66 7.78
N THR A 12 7.31 -8.94 7.61
CA THR A 12 6.38 -9.20 6.49
C THR A 12 7.03 -9.07 5.12
N MET A 13 8.06 -8.23 4.95
CA MET A 13 8.71 -8.02 3.65
C MET A 13 9.49 -9.24 3.20
N THR A 14 10.13 -9.92 4.14
CA THR A 14 10.90 -11.12 3.84
C THR A 14 10.04 -12.26 3.31
N LEU A 15 8.73 -12.26 3.57
CA LEU A 15 7.81 -13.32 3.12
C LEU A 15 7.36 -13.19 1.67
N ILE A 16 7.29 -11.97 1.13
CA ILE A 16 6.69 -11.70 -0.18
C ILE A 16 7.30 -12.57 -1.31
N PRO A 17 8.64 -12.70 -1.42
CA PRO A 17 9.25 -13.49 -2.50
C PRO A 17 8.93 -15.00 -2.43
N PHE A 18 8.51 -15.50 -1.27
CA PHE A 18 8.26 -16.93 -1.06
C PHE A 18 6.80 -17.34 -1.28
N LEU A 19 5.89 -16.37 -1.44
CA LEU A 19 4.50 -16.65 -1.73
C LEU A 19 4.29 -16.83 -3.24
N LYS A 20 3.67 -17.96 -3.60
CA LYS A 20 3.31 -18.27 -4.99
C LYS A 20 1.86 -17.96 -5.32
N ASN A 21 0.96 -18.06 -4.33
CA ASN A 21 -0.46 -17.90 -4.58
C ASN A 21 -0.80 -16.40 -4.62
N PRO A 22 -1.44 -15.90 -5.69
CA PRO A 22 -1.72 -14.47 -5.84
C PRO A 22 -2.64 -13.95 -4.74
N VAL A 23 -3.58 -14.77 -4.27
CA VAL A 23 -4.44 -14.47 -3.11
C VAL A 23 -3.62 -14.23 -1.83
N SER A 24 -2.65 -15.11 -1.55
CA SER A 24 -1.79 -14.94 -0.36
C SER A 24 -0.86 -13.73 -0.48
N MET A 25 -0.38 -13.44 -1.68
CA MET A 25 0.45 -12.27 -1.95
C MET A 25 -0.35 -10.98 -1.76
N GLY A 26 -1.60 -10.93 -2.25
CA GLY A 26 -2.52 -9.82 -1.99
C GLY A 26 -2.83 -9.63 -0.51
N GLY A 27 -3.04 -10.72 0.23
CA GLY A 27 -3.25 -10.67 1.68
C GLY A 27 -2.05 -10.10 2.45
N LEU A 28 -0.83 -10.52 2.12
CA LEU A 28 0.37 -9.94 2.72
C LEU A 28 0.56 -8.47 2.37
N LEU A 29 0.28 -8.07 1.12
CA LEU A 29 0.36 -6.67 0.71
C LEU A 29 -0.65 -5.80 1.45
N LEU A 30 -1.88 -6.29 1.68
CA LEU A 30 -2.86 -5.58 2.52
C LEU A 30 -2.34 -5.41 3.96
N MET A 31 -1.76 -6.45 4.56
CA MET A 31 -1.17 -6.34 5.90
C MET A 31 0.03 -5.38 5.95
N GLN A 32 0.87 -5.37 4.93
CA GLN A 32 1.97 -4.40 4.83
C GLN A 32 1.44 -2.97 4.74
N THR A 33 0.45 -2.72 3.88
CA THR A 33 -0.07 -1.37 3.65
C THR A 33 -0.71 -0.79 4.91
N THR A 34 -1.41 -1.61 5.71
CA THR A 34 -1.96 -1.17 6.99
C THR A 34 -0.85 -0.86 8.01
N LEU A 35 0.21 -1.67 8.09
CA LEU A 35 1.35 -1.39 8.97
C LEU A 35 2.11 -0.12 8.56
N MET A 36 2.26 0.12 7.25
CA MET A 36 2.91 1.32 6.72
C MET A 36 2.12 2.58 7.01
N THR A 37 0.80 2.57 6.86
CA THR A 37 -0.04 3.76 7.16
C THR A 37 -0.06 4.07 8.64
N LEU A 38 -0.02 3.04 9.50
CA LEU A 38 0.17 3.21 10.95
C LEU A 38 1.54 3.81 11.31
N LEU A 39 2.60 3.46 10.56
CA LEU A 39 3.93 4.07 10.75
C LEU A 39 3.91 5.55 10.33
N ILE A 40 3.37 5.86 9.15
CA ILE A 40 3.27 7.23 8.61
C ILE A 40 2.47 8.11 9.56
N ASN A 41 1.33 7.64 10.07
CA ASN A 41 0.52 8.39 11.02
C ASN A 41 1.25 8.70 12.34
N LYS A 42 2.23 7.86 12.73
CA LYS A 42 3.06 8.11 13.91
C LYS A 42 4.28 9.00 13.61
N MET A 43 4.73 9.05 12.36
CA MET A 43 5.89 9.86 11.96
C MET A 43 5.49 11.28 11.58
N MET A 44 4.37 11.43 10.89
CA MET A 44 3.90 12.71 10.38
C MET A 44 2.97 13.39 11.38
N MET A 45 3.02 14.72 11.44
CA MET A 45 2.11 15.51 12.27
C MET A 45 0.68 15.50 11.75
N SER A 46 0.50 15.40 10.43
CA SER A 46 -0.82 15.39 9.80
C SER A 46 -1.29 13.97 9.48
N ALA A 47 -2.49 13.62 9.92
CA ALA A 47 -3.11 12.33 9.61
C ALA A 47 -3.55 12.21 8.12
N TRP A 48 -3.67 13.34 7.41
CA TRP A 48 -4.13 13.39 6.02
C TRP A 48 -3.26 12.58 5.05
N TYR A 49 -1.93 12.64 5.17
CA TYR A 49 -1.04 11.84 4.31
C TYR A 49 -1.19 10.34 4.57
N ALA A 50 -1.33 9.93 5.83
CA ALA A 50 -1.58 8.53 6.17
C ALA A 50 -2.94 8.03 5.64
N MET A 51 -3.96 8.88 5.65
CA MET A 51 -5.29 8.56 5.13
C MET A 51 -5.31 8.43 3.59
N ILE A 52 -4.70 9.37 2.86
CA ILE A 52 -4.65 9.33 1.39
C ILE A 52 -3.86 8.09 0.92
N THR A 53 -2.72 7.80 1.57
CA THR A 53 -1.92 6.61 1.24
C THR A 53 -2.66 5.31 1.53
N PHE A 54 -3.42 5.25 2.63
CA PHE A 54 -4.26 4.08 2.93
C PHE A 54 -5.34 3.85 1.87
N LEU A 55 -6.11 4.88 1.53
CA LEU A 55 -7.20 4.78 0.57
C LEU A 55 -6.71 4.37 -0.82
N MET A 56 -5.64 5.00 -1.32
CA MET A 56 -5.11 4.67 -2.65
C MET A 56 -4.56 3.25 -2.71
N MET A 57 -3.82 2.81 -1.69
CA MET A 57 -3.22 1.48 -1.69
C MET A 57 -4.27 0.37 -1.54
N VAL A 58 -5.25 0.52 -0.64
CA VAL A 58 -6.31 -0.48 -0.48
C VAL A 58 -7.19 -0.54 -1.75
N GLY A 59 -7.54 0.61 -2.33
CA GLY A 59 -8.33 0.65 -3.58
C GLY A 59 -7.63 -0.06 -4.75
N GLY A 60 -6.34 0.20 -4.95
CA GLY A 60 -5.55 -0.47 -6.00
C GLY A 60 -5.39 -1.97 -5.75
N LEU A 61 -5.19 -2.38 -4.49
CA LEU A 61 -5.05 -3.79 -4.11
C LEU A 61 -6.35 -4.58 -4.32
N LEU A 62 -7.53 -3.97 -4.08
CA LEU A 62 -8.81 -4.63 -4.32
C LEU A 62 -9.02 -4.91 -5.82
N ILE A 63 -8.68 -3.98 -6.71
CA ILE A 63 -8.77 -4.19 -8.16
C ILE A 63 -7.84 -5.33 -8.59
N LEU A 64 -6.59 -5.32 -8.13
CA LEU A 64 -5.63 -6.41 -8.38
C LEU A 64 -6.13 -7.76 -7.87
N PHE A 65 -6.76 -7.78 -6.69
CA PHE A 65 -7.33 -8.99 -6.11
C PHE A 65 -8.45 -9.57 -6.99
N THR A 66 -9.38 -8.73 -7.47
CA THR A 66 -10.46 -9.18 -8.36
C THR A 66 -9.94 -9.70 -9.70
N TYR A 67 -8.91 -9.06 -10.27
CA TYR A 67 -8.31 -9.51 -11.51
C TYR A 67 -7.62 -10.88 -11.33
N MET A 68 -6.80 -11.03 -10.30
CA MET A 68 -6.06 -12.27 -10.07
C MET A 68 -6.96 -13.45 -9.67
N SER A 69 -8.03 -13.21 -8.90
CA SER A 69 -8.99 -14.27 -8.57
C SER A 69 -9.81 -14.74 -9.78
N SER A 70 -9.98 -13.90 -10.80
CA SER A 70 -10.65 -14.27 -12.04
C SER A 70 -9.79 -15.13 -12.99
N ILE A 71 -8.46 -15.10 -12.83
CA ILE A 71 -7.51 -15.76 -13.73
C ILE A 71 -6.83 -16.97 -13.10
N ALA A 72 -6.57 -16.94 -11.79
CA ALA A 72 -5.84 -18.01 -11.11
C ALA A 72 -6.77 -19.15 -10.66
N SER A 73 -6.31 -20.38 -10.83
CA SER A 73 -6.90 -21.55 -10.17
C SER A 73 -6.85 -21.37 -8.64
N ASN A 74 -7.93 -21.71 -7.95
CA ASN A 74 -8.05 -21.56 -6.49
C ASN A 74 -7.25 -22.66 -5.75
N GLU A 75 -5.93 -22.65 -5.90
CA GLU A 75 -5.05 -23.63 -5.28
C GLU A 75 -5.03 -23.48 -3.76
N LYS A 76 -5.16 -24.61 -3.05
CA LYS A 76 -5.12 -24.63 -1.58
C LYS A 76 -3.80 -24.04 -1.09
N PHE A 77 -3.92 -23.05 -0.21
CA PHE A 77 -2.78 -22.38 0.40
C PHE A 77 -1.95 -23.35 1.26
N LYS A 78 -0.64 -23.43 0.99
CA LYS A 78 0.32 -24.20 1.79
C LYS A 78 1.38 -23.26 2.35
N LEU A 79 1.29 -22.95 3.65
CA LEU A 79 2.36 -22.26 4.37
C LEU A 79 3.52 -23.21 4.65
N LYS A 80 4.73 -22.81 4.30
CA LYS A 80 5.94 -23.53 4.70
C LYS A 80 6.33 -23.11 6.12
N ILE A 81 6.46 -24.07 7.03
CA ILE A 81 6.87 -23.86 8.43
C ILE A 81 8.24 -23.15 8.55
N ASN A 82 9.12 -23.34 7.56
CA ASN A 82 10.42 -22.64 7.54
C ASN A 82 10.28 -21.12 7.42
N LEU A 83 9.22 -20.62 6.77
CA LEU A 83 8.95 -19.20 6.65
C LEU A 83 8.48 -18.60 7.97
N THR A 84 7.65 -19.35 8.72
CA THR A 84 7.17 -18.91 10.03
C THR A 84 8.29 -18.83 11.06
N LEU A 85 9.32 -19.68 10.95
CA LEU A 85 10.49 -19.63 11.83
C LEU A 85 11.36 -18.39 11.56
N ILE A 86 11.58 -18.03 10.29
CA ILE A 86 12.30 -16.81 9.92
C ILE A 86 11.60 -15.57 10.51
N MET A 87 10.26 -15.53 10.44
CA MET A 87 9.47 -14.45 11.03
C MET A 87 9.66 -14.34 12.54
N LEU A 88 9.63 -15.48 13.24
CA LEU A 88 9.77 -15.51 14.69
C LEU A 88 11.17 -15.02 15.12
N LEU A 89 12.21 -15.44 14.40
CA LEU A 89 13.60 -15.03 14.68
C LEU A 89 13.79 -13.53 14.50
N MET A 90 13.21 -12.93 13.45
CA MET A 90 13.31 -11.49 13.21
C MET A 90 12.58 -10.66 14.27
N MET A 91 11.55 -11.23 14.90
CA MET A 91 10.83 -10.57 16.00
C MET A 91 11.58 -10.62 17.33
N MET A 92 12.38 -11.67 17.54
CA MET A 92 13.18 -11.85 18.76
C MET A 92 14.46 -11.00 18.78
N MET A 93 14.87 -10.42 17.65
CA MET A 93 16.02 -9.51 17.59
C MET A 93 15.78 -8.29 18.51
N SER A 94 16.82 -7.98 19.30
CA SER A 94 16.77 -7.40 20.64
C SER A 94 15.92 -6.13 20.86
N GLU A 95 15.47 -5.99 22.11
CA GLU A 95 14.79 -4.83 22.69
C GLU A 95 15.74 -3.68 23.02
N GLU A 96 17.05 -3.81 22.78
CA GLU A 96 18.06 -2.83 23.22
C GLU A 96 17.92 -1.43 22.58
N MET A 97 17.13 -1.30 21.51
CA MET A 97 16.72 -0.02 20.93
C MET A 97 15.51 0.63 21.65
N MET A 98 15.00 0.04 22.74
CA MET A 98 13.88 0.60 23.52
C MET A 98 14.28 1.74 24.45
N ASN A 99 15.58 1.98 24.66
CA ASN A 99 16.06 3.16 25.37
C ASN A 99 16.04 4.41 24.48
N GLU A 100 14.93 4.65 23.77
CA GLU A 100 14.59 6.00 23.33
C GLU A 100 13.96 6.69 24.54
N ASN A 101 14.83 7.24 25.39
CA ASN A 101 14.49 8.43 26.14
C ASN A 101 13.89 9.42 25.15
N GLN A 102 12.57 9.49 25.19
CA GLN A 102 11.73 10.67 25.03
C GLN A 102 12.54 11.91 24.69
N THR A 103 12.97 12.03 23.43
CA THR A 103 13.24 13.33 22.85
C THR A 103 11.87 13.94 22.58
N GLU A 104 11.31 14.43 23.68
CA GLU A 104 10.11 15.26 23.81
C GLU A 104 9.78 15.94 22.48
N GLU A 105 8.78 15.48 21.75
CA GLU A 105 7.40 16.00 21.78
C GLU A 105 7.24 17.53 21.95
N LYS A 106 8.26 18.34 21.64
CA LYS A 106 8.18 19.81 21.68
C LYS A 106 7.64 20.44 20.39
N GLU A 107 7.10 19.64 19.47
CA GLU A 107 6.46 20.16 18.25
C GLU A 107 4.94 20.36 18.40
N LYS A 108 4.34 20.10 19.58
CA LYS A 108 2.87 20.13 19.75
C LYS A 108 2.18 21.47 19.47
N LEU A 109 2.89 22.60 19.38
CA LEU A 109 2.28 23.93 19.20
C LEU A 109 2.37 24.53 17.78
N MET A 110 3.19 23.98 16.88
CA MET A 110 3.30 24.48 15.49
C MET A 110 2.45 23.68 14.48
N ASN A 111 1.65 22.74 14.98
CA ASN A 111 1.12 21.62 14.20
C ASN A 111 -0.15 21.89 13.41
N ILE A 112 -1.01 22.82 13.84
CA ILE A 112 -2.30 23.04 13.16
C ILE A 112 -2.12 23.89 11.90
N THR A 113 -1.16 24.83 11.90
CA THR A 113 -0.88 25.68 10.73
C THR A 113 -0.12 24.92 9.65
N GLU A 114 0.79 24.01 10.03
CA GLU A 114 1.52 23.11 9.12
C GLU A 114 0.56 22.25 8.26
N GLU A 115 -0.54 21.74 8.82
CA GLU A 115 -1.53 20.93 8.08
C GLU A 115 -2.13 21.69 6.88
N TYR A 116 -2.68 22.88 7.09
CA TYR A 116 -3.28 23.68 6.03
C TYR A 116 -2.25 24.23 5.03
N ILE A 117 -1.04 24.56 5.52
CA ILE A 117 0.06 25.05 4.68
C ILE A 117 0.61 23.93 3.78
N SER A 118 0.62 22.68 4.23
CA SER A 118 1.16 21.54 3.47
C SER A 118 0.34 21.25 2.19
N MET A 119 -0.99 21.31 2.26
CA MET A 119 -1.86 21.00 1.11
C MET A 119 -1.94 22.16 0.11
N THR A 120 -1.93 23.40 0.59
CA THR A 120 -1.99 24.59 -0.27
C THR A 120 -0.69 24.80 -1.06
N LYS A 121 0.45 24.26 -0.61
CA LYS A 121 1.72 24.27 -1.34
C LYS A 121 1.66 23.58 -2.71
N LEU A 122 0.73 22.64 -2.94
CA LEU A 122 0.61 21.97 -4.24
C LEU A 122 0.08 22.89 -5.35
N TYR A 123 -0.77 23.86 -5.01
CA TYR A 123 -1.38 24.80 -5.97
C TYR A 123 -0.68 26.16 -6.03
N ASN A 124 0.53 26.26 -5.48
CA ASN A 124 1.27 27.52 -5.53
C ASN A 124 1.90 27.74 -6.91
N LYS A 125 2.19 29.00 -7.25
CA LYS A 125 2.71 29.41 -8.56
C LYS A 125 3.96 28.64 -9.02
N LYS A 126 4.81 28.22 -8.07
CA LYS A 126 6.03 27.43 -8.34
C LYS A 126 5.75 25.95 -8.63
N SER A 127 4.75 25.36 -7.98
CA SER A 127 4.37 23.94 -8.11
C SER A 127 3.28 23.70 -9.16
N MET A 128 2.63 24.75 -9.65
CA MET A 128 1.55 24.67 -10.64
C MET A 128 1.95 23.92 -11.93
N LEU A 129 3.20 24.06 -12.39
CA LEU A 129 3.66 23.31 -13.56
C LEU A 129 3.63 21.80 -13.30
N LEU A 130 4.07 21.38 -12.11
CA LEU A 130 4.10 19.97 -11.72
C LEU A 130 2.69 19.40 -11.57
N THR A 131 1.74 20.16 -11.01
CA THR A 131 0.34 19.72 -10.92
C THR A 131 -0.30 19.60 -12.30
N MET A 132 -0.05 20.55 -13.21
CA MET A 132 -0.53 20.46 -14.60
C MET A 132 0.01 19.24 -15.34
N MET A 133 1.29 18.90 -15.14
CA MET A 133 1.88 17.69 -15.72
C MET A 133 1.21 16.41 -15.22
N LEU A 134 0.90 16.32 -13.92
CA LEU A 134 0.21 15.16 -13.33
C LEU A 134 -1.22 15.00 -13.88
N VAL A 135 -1.96 16.10 -14.05
CA VAL A 135 -3.31 16.07 -14.65
C VAL A 135 -3.26 15.55 -16.08
N MET A 136 -2.32 16.07 -16.90
CA MET A 136 -2.16 15.59 -18.27
C MET A 136 -1.74 14.11 -18.32
N TYR A 137 -0.89 13.66 -17.40
CA TYR A 137 -0.51 12.26 -17.28
C TYR A 137 -1.70 11.35 -16.98
N LEU A 138 -2.54 11.69 -15.99
CA LEU A 138 -3.74 10.92 -15.65
C LEU A 138 -4.79 10.92 -16.78
N LEU A 139 -4.90 12.02 -17.52
CA LEU A 139 -5.78 12.08 -18.70
C LEU A 139 -5.28 11.16 -19.81
N LEU A 140 -3.98 11.16 -20.10
CA LEU A 140 -3.38 10.27 -21.09
C LEU A 140 -3.54 8.79 -20.69
N THR A 141 -3.34 8.44 -19.42
CA THR A 141 -3.47 7.04 -18.96
C THR A 141 -4.89 6.52 -19.14
N MET A 142 -5.92 7.35 -18.91
CA MET A 142 -7.33 7.00 -19.19
C MET A 142 -7.62 6.80 -20.68
N ILE A 143 -7.08 7.65 -21.56
CA ILE A 143 -7.24 7.47 -23.02
C ILE A 143 -6.53 6.20 -23.49
N VAL A 144 -5.34 5.92 -22.97
CA VAL A 144 -4.58 4.73 -23.34
C VAL A 144 -5.24 3.47 -22.80
N SER A 145 -5.72 3.47 -21.55
CA SER A 145 -6.36 2.30 -20.95
C SER A 145 -7.62 1.89 -21.73
N THR A 146 -8.47 2.85 -22.12
CA THR A 146 -9.66 2.59 -22.95
C THR A 146 -9.33 2.08 -24.35
N LYS A 147 -8.21 2.50 -24.95
CA LYS A 147 -7.73 1.96 -26.24
C LYS A 147 -7.16 0.54 -26.12
N ILE A 148 -6.55 0.18 -24.99
CA ILE A 148 -5.97 -1.16 -24.77
C ILE A 148 -7.07 -2.20 -24.52
N VAL A 149 -8.16 -1.81 -23.85
CA VAL A 149 -9.30 -2.71 -23.61
C VAL A 149 -9.92 -3.09 -24.95
N LYS A 150 -9.63 -4.31 -25.43
CA LYS A 150 -10.29 -4.90 -26.59
C LYS A 150 -11.75 -5.13 -26.25
N HIS A 151 -12.65 -4.45 -26.96
CA HIS A 151 -14.08 -4.76 -26.89
C HIS A 151 -14.31 -6.06 -27.67
N ASN A 152 -14.25 -7.21 -26.99
CA ASN A 152 -14.68 -8.45 -27.57
C ASN A 152 -16.22 -8.48 -27.53
N GLU A 153 -16.86 -8.10 -28.63
CA GLU A 153 -18.33 -8.13 -28.84
C GLU A 153 -18.88 -9.56 -29.01
N GLY A 154 -18.23 -10.56 -28.44
CA GLY A 154 -18.71 -11.94 -28.43
C GLY A 154 -19.52 -12.22 -27.15
N PRO A 155 -20.58 -13.03 -27.21
CA PRO A 155 -21.29 -13.43 -26.00
C PRO A 155 -20.34 -14.18 -25.07
N LEU A 156 -20.28 -13.78 -23.80
CA LEU A 156 -19.48 -14.41 -22.74
C LEU A 156 -19.82 -15.89 -22.48
N ARG A 157 -20.86 -16.41 -23.15
CA ARG A 157 -21.33 -17.79 -23.10
C ARG A 157 -21.50 -18.30 -24.52
N SER A 158 -20.81 -19.39 -24.87
CA SER A 158 -21.10 -20.11 -26.12
C SER A 158 -22.54 -20.61 -26.05
N LYS A 159 -23.32 -20.30 -27.10
CA LYS A 159 -24.55 -21.03 -27.36
C LYS A 159 -24.14 -22.44 -27.77
N THR A 160 -24.14 -23.38 -26.84
CA THR A 160 -24.26 -24.80 -27.18
C THR A 160 -25.69 -25.02 -27.65
N TYR A 161 -25.91 -24.93 -28.95
CA TYR A 161 -27.04 -25.55 -29.61
C TYR A 161 -26.49 -26.29 -30.81
N GLU A 162 -26.72 -27.61 -30.77
CA GLU A 162 -26.40 -28.69 -31.72
C GLU A 162 -24.98 -29.26 -31.68
#